data_AF-A0A066XKP7-F1
#
_entry.id   AF-A0A066XKP7-F1
#
_cell.length_a   1.000
_cell.length_b   1.000
_cell.length_c   1.000
_cell.angle_alpha   90.00
_cell.angle_beta   90.00
_cell.angle_gamma   90.00
#
_symmetry.space_group_name_H-M   'P 1'
#
loop_
_entity.id
_entity.type
_entity.pdbx_description
1 polymer ?
#
loop_
_entity_poly.entity_id
_entity_poly.type
_entity_poly.pdbx_seq_one_letter_code
_entity_poly.pdbx_strand_id
1 'polypeptide(L)'
;MAERPSTSADDGSFESVKISSKPESLSQFDEDFSGQHIGRRERLRNLQYDVVLPPVSAKRMKKLQSKKEAAANNAAFTNAILALFDRLASWEEQGANIKLVLSVASPTDSDWGFIGRLRNKHAGDPIWELRNHFKYLDFDHSLLPAAGIPSARGISSIDLERELTVSGRRLHPHTVSVLAGALPNLKEVTCACMMPSRRLLPLRKEIRSALAGALQNGSFNHLTALNIYLEDSYPLNESFDPGSFCENNEKDDLSLAVGRILQLPALTKVNLTGSWILAPEALGAATTFGPALESVKIEGSGVTPDGRWLSTGNEDEGDLDEDLPDTDSEASEAAFDSEDSDTSDFVPEHEWEKEAGDKPQFSWRTRPDDAVFTAHLASIARAVRRMPASLRTLTWEVQLVPATFYVEYYAPGAESKSARTGAPHQKAFEEENVGRPRWYLVAVQGFDAEWRVPAEVVDAMEEDGGLVYLDGPARFASVGNGGGLEEVRL
;
A
#
# COMPACT_ATOMS: atom_id res chain seq x y z
N MET A 1 -11.49 34.23 -16.52
CA MET A 1 -11.17 34.21 -17.96
C MET A 1 -11.63 32.86 -18.49
N ALA A 2 -12.60 32.85 -19.40
CA ALA A 2 -13.12 31.62 -19.98
C ALA A 2 -12.20 31.19 -21.13
N GLU A 3 -11.49 30.07 -20.96
CA GLU A 3 -10.75 29.44 -22.04
C GLU A 3 -11.74 28.78 -23.01
N ARG A 4 -11.58 29.09 -24.30
CA ARG A 4 -12.30 28.41 -25.39
C ARG A 4 -11.64 27.05 -25.64
N PRO A 5 -12.40 26.01 -26.01
CA PRO A 5 -11.81 24.74 -26.41
C PRO A 5 -11.18 24.88 -27.80
N SER A 6 -9.92 24.48 -27.93
CA SER A 6 -9.20 24.44 -29.20
C SER A 6 -9.65 23.23 -30.03
N THR A 7 -10.27 23.49 -31.18
CA THR A 7 -10.65 22.48 -32.17
C THR A 7 -9.60 22.37 -33.28
N SER A 8 -8.66 21.43 -33.12
CA SER A 8 -8.07 20.65 -34.22
C SER A 8 -7.14 19.59 -33.61
N ALA A 9 -7.66 18.39 -33.41
CA ALA A 9 -6.91 17.25 -32.89
C ALA A 9 -6.01 16.69 -33.98
N ASP A 10 -4.71 16.93 -33.85
CA ASP A 10 -3.64 16.30 -34.61
C ASP A 10 -3.64 14.78 -34.33
N ASP A 11 -3.28 13.96 -35.31
CA ASP A 11 -3.58 12.51 -35.33
C ASP A 11 -2.87 11.71 -34.19
N GLY A 12 -1.93 12.35 -33.48
CA GLY A 12 -1.26 11.85 -32.27
C GLY A 12 -1.97 12.15 -30.93
N SER A 13 -3.11 12.88 -30.92
CA SER A 13 -3.76 13.33 -29.67
C SER A 13 -4.56 12.26 -28.91
N PHE A 14 -4.82 11.09 -29.51
CA PHE A 14 -5.74 10.09 -28.96
C PHE A 14 -5.06 8.92 -28.24
N GLU A 15 -3.72 8.91 -28.15
CA GLU A 15 -3.00 7.88 -27.39
C GLU A 15 -3.28 7.99 -25.88
N SER A 16 -3.45 9.22 -25.39
CA SER A 16 -3.79 9.51 -24.00
C SER A 16 -4.99 10.43 -23.93
N VAL A 17 -6.07 9.98 -23.31
CA VAL A 17 -7.31 10.75 -23.15
C VAL A 17 -7.65 10.91 -21.69
N LYS A 18 -8.08 12.12 -21.33
CA LYS A 18 -8.60 12.45 -20.02
C LYS A 18 -10.07 12.84 -20.14
N ILE A 19 -10.94 12.18 -19.39
CA ILE A 19 -12.37 12.44 -19.33
C ILE A 19 -12.85 12.43 -17.88
N SER A 20 -14.08 12.87 -17.65
CA SER A 20 -14.73 12.85 -16.33
C SER A 20 -16.11 12.21 -16.40
N SER A 21 -16.70 11.91 -15.25
CA SER A 21 -18.08 11.39 -15.16
C SER A 21 -19.18 12.41 -15.51
N LYS A 22 -18.82 13.64 -15.88
CA LYS A 22 -19.78 14.66 -16.30
C LYS A 22 -20.43 14.27 -17.64
N PRO A 23 -21.74 14.50 -17.83
CA PRO A 23 -22.44 14.12 -19.05
C PRO A 23 -21.79 14.65 -20.33
N GLU A 24 -21.35 15.92 -20.34
CA GLU A 24 -20.74 16.53 -21.53
C GLU A 24 -19.41 15.85 -21.89
N SER A 25 -18.64 15.45 -20.87
CA SER A 25 -17.37 14.76 -21.07
C SER A 25 -17.56 13.34 -21.60
N LEU A 26 -18.61 12.64 -21.15
CA LEU A 26 -18.95 11.31 -21.64
C LEU A 26 -19.51 11.37 -23.07
N SER A 27 -20.35 12.36 -23.39
CA SER A 27 -20.85 12.57 -24.75
C SER A 27 -19.71 12.88 -25.73
N GLN A 28 -18.76 13.74 -25.34
CA GLN A 28 -17.58 14.00 -26.17
C GLN A 28 -16.75 12.73 -26.40
N PHE A 29 -16.58 11.89 -25.36
CA PHE A 29 -15.92 10.60 -25.49
C PHE A 29 -16.65 9.67 -26.47
N ASP A 30 -17.97 9.60 -26.40
CA ASP A 30 -18.80 8.79 -27.30
C ASP A 30 -18.68 9.27 -28.77
N GLU A 31 -18.64 10.59 -29.00
CA GLU A 31 -18.41 11.18 -30.32
C GLU A 31 -17.01 10.85 -30.85
N ASP A 32 -15.98 11.10 -30.03
CA ASP A 32 -14.59 10.94 -30.44
C ASP A 32 -14.20 9.48 -30.70
N PHE A 33 -14.80 8.55 -29.98
CA PHE A 33 -14.57 7.11 -30.10
C PHE A 33 -15.79 6.38 -30.64
N SER A 34 -16.62 7.04 -31.44
CA SER A 34 -17.77 6.39 -32.10
C SER A 34 -17.31 5.25 -33.02
N GLY A 35 -18.25 4.39 -33.44
CA GLY A 35 -17.95 3.27 -34.35
C GLY A 35 -17.39 3.70 -35.71
N GLN A 36 -17.47 4.98 -36.06
CA GLN A 36 -16.87 5.56 -37.27
C GLN A 36 -15.37 5.90 -37.09
N HIS A 37 -14.87 5.90 -35.85
CA HIS A 37 -13.50 6.26 -35.49
C HIS A 37 -12.72 5.09 -34.87
N ILE A 38 -12.81 3.90 -35.48
CA ILE A 38 -12.12 2.69 -35.02
C ILE A 38 -10.61 2.92 -34.82
N GLY A 39 -9.96 3.64 -35.75
CA GLY A 39 -8.54 3.95 -35.64
C GLY A 39 -8.16 4.76 -34.40
N ARG A 40 -9.08 5.53 -33.81
CA ARG A 40 -8.84 6.22 -32.53
C ARG A 40 -8.89 5.25 -31.35
N ARG A 41 -9.87 4.34 -31.33
CA ARG A 41 -9.97 3.26 -30.31
C ARG A 41 -8.70 2.41 -30.29
N GLU A 42 -8.20 2.04 -31.47
CA GLU A 42 -6.98 1.24 -31.62
C GLU A 42 -5.71 1.97 -31.18
N ARG A 43 -5.71 3.31 -31.16
CA ARG A 43 -4.58 4.12 -30.70
C ARG A 43 -4.61 4.44 -29.21
N LEU A 44 -5.78 4.38 -28.56
CA LEU A 44 -5.89 4.68 -27.13
C LEU A 44 -5.04 3.71 -26.29
N ARG A 45 -4.16 4.24 -25.47
CA ARG A 45 -3.30 3.50 -24.54
C ARG A 45 -3.51 3.91 -23.09
N ASN A 46 -3.77 5.19 -22.86
CA ASN A 46 -3.94 5.73 -21.51
C ASN A 46 -5.29 6.44 -21.41
N LEU A 47 -6.14 5.96 -20.51
CA LEU A 47 -7.42 6.57 -20.21
C LEU A 47 -7.41 7.05 -18.77
N GLN A 48 -7.36 8.37 -18.56
CA GLN A 48 -7.62 8.96 -17.26
C GLN A 48 -9.11 9.27 -17.13
N TYR A 49 -9.75 8.71 -16.11
CA TYR A 49 -11.15 8.94 -15.81
C TYR A 49 -11.35 9.52 -14.41
N ASP A 50 -11.84 10.75 -14.37
CA ASP A 50 -12.09 11.49 -13.14
C ASP A 50 -13.58 11.36 -12.74
N VAL A 51 -13.86 10.58 -11.70
CA VAL A 51 -15.18 10.45 -11.09
C VAL A 51 -15.49 11.69 -10.27
N VAL A 52 -16.53 12.42 -10.67
CA VAL A 52 -17.00 13.63 -10.00
C VAL A 52 -18.06 13.27 -8.97
N LEU A 53 -17.72 13.45 -7.69
CA LEU A 53 -18.64 13.27 -6.56
C LEU A 53 -19.54 14.50 -6.36
N PRO A 54 -20.65 14.37 -5.62
CA PRO A 54 -21.48 15.50 -5.21
C PRO A 54 -20.66 16.62 -4.52
N PRO A 55 -20.99 17.91 -4.76
CA PRO A 55 -20.33 19.03 -4.09
C PRO A 55 -20.68 19.04 -2.60
N VAL A 56 -19.74 19.48 -1.78
CA VAL A 56 -19.92 19.65 -0.33
C VAL A 56 -20.15 21.13 -0.01
N SER A 57 -21.15 21.43 0.83
CA SER A 57 -21.45 22.78 1.27
C SER A 57 -20.41 23.30 2.28
N ALA A 58 -20.29 24.62 2.43
CA ALA A 58 -19.36 25.23 3.39
C ALA A 58 -19.64 24.83 4.84
N LYS A 59 -20.91 24.65 5.20
CA LYS A 59 -21.31 24.19 6.54
C LYS A 59 -20.88 22.74 6.75
N ARG A 60 -21.13 21.89 5.75
CA ARG A 60 -20.73 20.49 5.80
C ARG A 60 -19.24 20.33 5.87
N MET A 61 -18.44 21.07 5.09
CA MET A 61 -16.97 20.94 5.11
C MET A 61 -16.36 21.06 6.51
N LYS A 62 -17.00 21.80 7.42
CA LYS A 62 -16.57 21.95 8.80
C LYS A 62 -16.95 20.79 9.73
N LYS A 63 -17.38 19.65 9.17
CA LYS A 63 -17.87 18.45 9.86
C LYS A 63 -17.24 17.21 9.24
N LEU A 64 -17.22 16.09 9.98
CA LEU A 64 -16.91 14.78 9.39
C LEU A 64 -17.94 14.37 8.34
N GLN A 65 -17.54 13.49 7.40
CA GLN A 65 -18.46 13.00 6.38
C GLN A 65 -19.55 12.12 7.02
N SER A 66 -20.81 12.54 6.87
CA SER A 66 -21.97 11.82 7.38
C SER A 66 -22.25 10.54 6.57
N LYS A 67 -23.02 9.61 7.16
CA LYS A 67 -23.52 8.43 6.44
C LYS A 67 -24.30 8.76 5.17
N LYS A 68 -25.09 9.83 5.19
CA LYS A 68 -25.88 10.29 4.03
C LYS A 68 -24.97 10.76 2.89
N GLU A 69 -23.91 11.51 3.22
CA GLU A 69 -22.92 11.94 2.24
C GLU A 69 -22.11 10.77 1.69
N ALA A 70 -21.73 9.81 2.55
CA ALA A 70 -21.05 8.59 2.12
C ALA A 70 -21.91 7.77 1.14
N ALA A 71 -23.20 7.56 1.45
CA ALA A 71 -24.13 6.87 0.57
C ALA A 71 -24.31 7.60 -0.78
N ALA A 72 -24.46 8.92 -0.77
CA ALA A 72 -24.57 9.71 -2.00
C ALA A 72 -23.28 9.63 -2.86
N ASN A 73 -22.11 9.62 -2.21
CA ASN A 73 -20.84 9.48 -2.90
C ASN A 73 -20.66 8.07 -3.50
N ASN A 74 -21.02 7.01 -2.76
CA ASN A 74 -21.01 5.64 -3.26
C ASN A 74 -21.94 5.49 -4.47
N ALA A 75 -23.14 6.06 -4.40
CA ALA A 75 -24.08 6.05 -5.53
C ALA A 75 -23.52 6.77 -6.76
N ALA A 76 -22.91 7.95 -6.58
CA ALA A 76 -22.28 8.69 -7.67
C ALA A 76 -21.08 7.92 -8.27
N PHE A 77 -20.25 7.32 -7.43
CA PHE A 77 -19.13 6.48 -7.82
C PHE A 77 -19.59 5.27 -8.63
N THR A 78 -20.56 4.50 -8.13
CA THR A 78 -21.13 3.34 -8.84
C THR A 78 -21.67 3.73 -10.21
N ASN A 79 -22.50 4.77 -10.30
CA ASN A 79 -23.09 5.20 -11.55
C ASN A 79 -22.02 5.66 -12.57
N ALA A 80 -20.98 6.35 -12.11
CA ALA A 80 -19.88 6.78 -12.98
C ALA A 80 -19.11 5.58 -13.56
N ILE A 81 -18.75 4.61 -12.71
CA ILE A 81 -18.05 3.40 -13.15
C ILE A 81 -18.93 2.59 -14.12
N LEU A 82 -20.20 2.38 -13.81
CA LEU A 82 -21.13 1.69 -14.71
C LEU A 82 -21.21 2.40 -16.07
N ALA A 83 -21.39 3.73 -16.07
CA ALA A 83 -21.49 4.51 -17.30
C ALA A 83 -20.22 4.43 -18.17
N LEU A 84 -19.03 4.38 -17.56
CA LEU A 84 -17.78 4.18 -18.30
C LEU A 84 -17.68 2.75 -18.83
N PHE A 85 -17.91 1.75 -18.00
CA PHE A 85 -17.73 0.35 -18.36
C PHE A 85 -18.75 -0.11 -19.40
N ASP A 86 -19.98 0.41 -19.39
CA ASP A 86 -20.97 0.20 -20.46
C ASP A 86 -20.43 0.65 -21.82
N ARG A 87 -19.78 1.80 -21.88
CA ARG A 87 -19.18 2.34 -23.12
C ARG A 87 -18.03 1.47 -23.58
N LEU A 88 -17.12 1.12 -22.67
CA LEU A 88 -15.95 0.30 -22.99
C LEU A 88 -16.33 -1.15 -23.34
N ALA A 89 -17.41 -1.69 -22.76
CA ALA A 89 -17.92 -3.01 -23.09
C ALA A 89 -18.40 -3.12 -24.54
N SER A 90 -18.84 -2.00 -25.14
CA SER A 90 -19.25 -1.95 -26.56
C SER A 90 -18.07 -2.01 -27.54
N TRP A 91 -16.84 -1.95 -27.06
CA TRP A 91 -15.64 -2.03 -27.90
C TRP A 91 -15.26 -3.51 -28.04
N GLU A 92 -15.86 -4.20 -29.02
CA GLU A 92 -15.60 -5.62 -29.27
C GLU A 92 -14.14 -5.90 -29.68
N GLU A 93 -13.58 -7.00 -29.12
CA GLU A 93 -12.40 -7.81 -29.51
C GLU A 93 -11.10 -7.14 -29.98
N GLN A 94 -10.97 -5.83 -29.89
CA GLN A 94 -9.70 -5.17 -30.15
C GLN A 94 -8.86 -5.34 -28.88
N GLY A 95 -7.77 -6.09 -28.98
CA GLY A 95 -6.76 -6.33 -27.94
C GLY A 95 -6.01 -5.07 -27.53
N ALA A 96 -6.74 -3.98 -27.31
CA ALA A 96 -6.24 -2.74 -26.76
C ALA A 96 -5.66 -3.07 -25.38
N ASN A 97 -4.43 -2.64 -25.16
CA ASN A 97 -3.78 -2.72 -23.86
C ASN A 97 -3.93 -1.35 -23.21
N ILE A 98 -5.16 -0.99 -22.83
CA ILE A 98 -5.43 0.32 -22.21
C ILE A 98 -5.07 0.25 -20.74
N LYS A 99 -4.31 1.25 -20.28
CA LYS A 99 -4.14 1.59 -18.87
C LYS A 99 -5.26 2.56 -18.47
N LEU A 100 -6.10 2.14 -17.53
CA LEU A 100 -7.12 2.97 -16.89
C LEU A 100 -6.56 3.57 -15.61
N VAL A 101 -6.48 4.90 -15.54
CA VAL A 101 -6.16 5.65 -14.32
C VAL A 101 -7.45 6.23 -13.77
N LEU A 102 -7.91 5.73 -12.63
CA LEU A 102 -9.09 6.27 -11.95
C LEU A 102 -8.67 7.36 -10.96
N SER A 103 -9.41 8.47 -10.97
CA SER A 103 -9.35 9.48 -9.91
C SER A 103 -10.76 9.79 -9.40
N VAL A 104 -10.92 10.13 -8.13
CA VAL A 104 -12.23 10.46 -7.54
C VAL A 104 -12.11 11.74 -6.72
N ALA A 105 -12.93 12.73 -7.04
CA ALA A 105 -12.95 13.98 -6.29
C ALA A 105 -14.35 14.63 -6.30
N SER A 106 -14.68 15.31 -5.21
CA SER A 106 -15.75 16.31 -5.20
C SER A 106 -15.20 17.62 -5.81
N PRO A 107 -16.01 18.41 -6.53
CA PRO A 107 -15.63 19.75 -6.96
C PRO A 107 -15.14 20.64 -5.81
N THR A 108 -15.62 20.40 -4.58
CA THR A 108 -15.20 21.13 -3.38
C THR A 108 -13.81 20.71 -2.90
N ASP A 109 -13.38 19.47 -3.15
CA ASP A 109 -12.08 18.94 -2.68
C ASP A 109 -10.90 19.69 -3.33
N SER A 110 -11.09 20.28 -4.52
CA SER A 110 -10.04 20.99 -5.29
C SER A 110 -10.19 22.52 -5.32
N ASP A 111 -11.22 23.08 -4.68
CA ASP A 111 -11.45 24.53 -4.66
C ASP A 111 -10.66 25.18 -3.52
N TRP A 112 -9.35 25.37 -3.74
CA TRP A 112 -8.45 26.02 -2.77
C TRP A 112 -8.89 27.43 -2.40
N GLY A 113 -9.56 28.15 -3.31
CA GLY A 113 -10.10 29.48 -3.02
C GLY A 113 -11.28 29.42 -2.06
N PHE A 114 -12.11 28.38 -2.16
CA PHE A 114 -13.16 28.09 -1.20
C PHE A 114 -12.60 27.58 0.13
N ILE A 115 -11.70 26.59 0.12
CA ILE A 115 -11.07 26.03 1.33
C ILE A 115 -10.32 27.11 2.10
N GLY A 116 -9.54 27.94 1.41
CA GLY A 116 -8.81 29.06 2.03
C GLY A 116 -9.70 30.17 2.62
N ARG A 117 -11.01 30.17 2.32
CA ARG A 117 -11.99 31.07 2.96
C ARG A 117 -12.67 30.46 4.18
N LEU A 118 -12.51 29.16 4.42
CA LEU A 118 -12.97 28.52 5.65
C LEU A 118 -12.15 29.06 6.82
N ARG A 119 -12.82 29.30 7.95
CA ARG A 119 -12.17 29.77 9.17
C ARG A 119 -12.14 28.62 10.17
N ASN A 120 -10.94 28.18 10.55
CA ASN A 120 -10.76 27.32 11.71
C ASN A 120 -10.87 28.23 12.94
N LYS A 121 -11.71 27.85 13.91
CA LYS A 121 -11.90 28.62 15.14
C LYS A 121 -11.14 28.02 16.33
N HIS A 122 -10.43 26.92 16.09
CA HIS A 122 -9.78 26.10 17.10
C HIS A 122 -8.28 25.98 16.76
N ALA A 123 -7.48 25.59 17.75
CA ALA A 123 -6.10 25.16 17.53
C ALA A 123 -6.06 23.86 16.70
N GLY A 124 -4.88 23.39 16.31
CA GLY A 124 -4.70 22.14 15.56
C GLY A 124 -5.21 22.12 14.11
N ASP A 125 -5.10 20.94 13.50
CA ASP A 125 -5.47 20.71 12.12
C ASP A 125 -6.98 20.84 11.89
N PRO A 126 -7.39 21.50 10.81
CA PRO A 126 -8.80 21.71 10.57
C PRO A 126 -9.50 20.40 10.15
N ILE A 127 -10.71 20.18 10.67
CA ILE A 127 -11.49 18.97 10.42
C ILE A 127 -11.73 18.66 8.93
N TRP A 128 -11.72 19.65 8.04
CA TRP A 128 -11.90 19.41 6.60
C TRP A 128 -10.75 18.63 5.96
N GLU A 129 -9.57 18.63 6.55
CA GLU A 129 -8.43 17.82 6.09
C GLU A 129 -8.62 16.34 6.46
N LEU A 130 -9.29 16.07 7.58
CA LEU A 130 -9.51 14.72 8.11
C LEU A 130 -10.91 14.15 7.79
N ARG A 131 -11.81 15.00 7.28
CA ARG A 131 -13.24 14.70 7.05
C ARG A 131 -13.50 13.38 6.34
N ASN A 132 -12.67 13.05 5.35
CA ASN A 132 -12.86 11.90 4.48
C ASN A 132 -12.07 10.67 4.95
N HIS A 133 -11.23 10.77 5.98
CA HIS A 133 -10.35 9.67 6.41
C HIS A 133 -11.10 8.48 7.01
N PHE A 134 -12.35 8.69 7.41
CA PHE A 134 -13.17 7.73 8.16
C PHE A 134 -14.23 7.02 7.33
N LYS A 135 -14.28 7.31 6.02
CA LYS A 135 -15.27 6.76 5.10
C LYS A 135 -14.57 6.36 3.81
N TYR A 136 -14.74 5.10 3.46
CA TYR A 136 -14.22 4.54 2.24
C TYR A 136 -15.32 4.56 1.19
N LEU A 137 -14.97 4.99 -0.01
CA LEU A 137 -15.82 4.89 -1.18
C LEU A 137 -15.92 3.43 -1.59
N ASP A 138 -17.14 2.94 -1.72
CA ASP A 138 -17.41 1.60 -2.22
C ASP A 138 -18.56 1.63 -3.22
N PHE A 139 -18.79 0.49 -3.87
CA PHE A 139 -19.95 0.32 -4.71
C PHE A 139 -21.24 0.26 -3.89
N ASP A 140 -22.20 1.11 -4.23
CA ASP A 140 -23.59 0.90 -3.86
C ASP A 140 -24.14 -0.37 -4.56
N HIS A 141 -24.20 -1.47 -3.80
CA HIS A 141 -24.70 -2.75 -4.27
C HIS A 141 -26.16 -2.73 -4.76
N SER A 142 -26.97 -1.76 -4.32
CA SER A 142 -28.35 -1.64 -4.79
C SER A 142 -28.44 -1.10 -6.23
N LEU A 143 -27.38 -0.44 -6.70
CA LEU A 143 -27.27 0.10 -8.05
C LEU A 143 -26.52 -0.81 -9.01
N LEU A 144 -25.78 -1.81 -8.51
CA LEU A 144 -25.09 -2.77 -9.35
C LEU A 144 -26.11 -3.68 -10.08
N PRO A 145 -25.95 -3.89 -11.39
CA PRO A 145 -26.71 -4.91 -12.10
C PRO A 145 -26.50 -6.30 -11.48
N ALA A 146 -27.48 -7.20 -11.63
CA ALA A 146 -27.35 -8.58 -11.14
C ALA A 146 -26.14 -9.33 -11.77
N ALA A 147 -25.74 -8.94 -12.98
CA ALA A 147 -24.56 -9.46 -13.67
C ALA A 147 -23.24 -8.80 -13.22
N GLY A 148 -23.29 -7.82 -12.32
CA GLY A 148 -22.16 -6.99 -11.93
C GLY A 148 -21.87 -5.85 -12.92
N ILE A 149 -20.64 -5.33 -12.86
CA ILE A 149 -20.16 -4.28 -13.75
C ILE A 149 -19.95 -4.88 -15.16
N PRO A 150 -20.33 -4.19 -16.25
CA PRO A 150 -20.08 -4.63 -17.62
C PRO A 150 -18.61 -4.97 -17.85
N SER A 151 -18.33 -6.02 -18.62
CA SER A 151 -16.95 -6.45 -18.84
C SER A 151 -16.22 -5.55 -19.84
N ALA A 152 -15.07 -4.99 -19.44
CA ALA A 152 -14.24 -4.14 -20.29
C ALA A 152 -12.94 -4.86 -20.70
N ARG A 153 -12.99 -5.61 -21.80
CA ARG A 153 -11.86 -6.45 -22.29
C ARG A 153 -10.65 -5.66 -22.76
N GLY A 154 -10.83 -4.40 -23.16
CA GLY A 154 -9.75 -3.54 -23.66
C GLY A 154 -8.87 -2.93 -22.56
N ILE A 155 -9.20 -3.11 -21.28
CA ILE A 155 -8.37 -2.63 -20.17
C ILE A 155 -7.45 -3.76 -19.71
N SER A 156 -6.14 -3.49 -19.72
CA SER A 156 -5.12 -4.45 -19.27
C SER A 156 -4.37 -3.98 -18.03
N SER A 157 -4.46 -2.70 -17.66
CA SER A 157 -3.81 -2.14 -16.48
C SER A 157 -4.77 -1.19 -15.79
N ILE A 158 -4.86 -1.26 -14.46
CA ILE A 158 -5.63 -0.33 -13.64
C ILE A 158 -4.74 0.32 -12.59
N ASP A 159 -4.88 1.63 -12.45
CA ASP A 159 -4.13 2.47 -11.53
C ASP A 159 -5.10 3.27 -10.67
N LEU A 160 -5.09 2.95 -9.37
CA LEU A 160 -5.93 3.50 -8.31
C LEU A 160 -5.09 4.25 -7.26
N GLU A 161 -3.79 4.44 -7.48
CA GLU A 161 -2.87 5.04 -6.48
C GLU A 161 -3.05 6.56 -6.37
N ARG A 162 -3.47 7.21 -7.47
CA ARG A 162 -3.57 8.67 -7.56
C ARG A 162 -4.49 9.34 -6.54
N GLU A 163 -5.35 8.57 -5.87
CA GLU A 163 -6.29 9.06 -4.85
C GLU A 163 -5.61 9.59 -3.58
N LEU A 164 -4.38 9.14 -3.28
CA LEU A 164 -3.74 9.46 -2.00
C LEU A 164 -3.35 10.93 -1.84
N THR A 165 -3.18 11.66 -2.95
CA THR A 165 -2.45 12.94 -2.93
C THR A 165 -3.30 14.17 -3.19
N VAL A 166 -4.53 14.03 -3.72
CA VAL A 166 -5.30 15.19 -4.23
C VAL A 166 -6.65 15.41 -3.57
N SER A 167 -7.41 14.36 -3.22
CA SER A 167 -8.80 14.50 -2.74
C SER A 167 -9.03 13.98 -1.31
N GLY A 168 -8.08 13.22 -0.75
CA GLY A 168 -8.24 12.52 0.52
C GLY A 168 -9.36 11.46 0.50
N ARG A 169 -9.87 11.09 -0.68
CA ARG A 169 -10.91 10.07 -0.85
C ARG A 169 -10.26 8.70 -0.84
N ARG A 170 -10.62 7.86 0.13
CA ARG A 170 -10.09 6.50 0.25
C ARG A 170 -11.02 5.53 -0.46
N LEU A 171 -10.50 4.66 -1.31
CA LEU A 171 -11.28 3.57 -1.91
C LEU A 171 -11.32 2.39 -0.94
N HIS A 172 -12.49 1.77 -0.81
CA HIS A 172 -12.66 0.55 -0.05
C HIS A 172 -11.94 -0.61 -0.77
N PRO A 173 -11.13 -1.46 -0.10
CA PRO A 173 -10.36 -2.50 -0.77
C PRO A 173 -11.21 -3.48 -1.62
N HIS A 174 -12.47 -3.70 -1.22
CA HIS A 174 -13.44 -4.48 -1.99
C HIS A 174 -13.60 -3.97 -3.44
N THR A 175 -13.52 -2.66 -3.66
CA THR A 175 -13.61 -2.04 -5.00
C THR A 175 -12.56 -2.62 -5.97
N VAL A 176 -11.37 -2.96 -5.49
CA VAL A 176 -10.30 -3.58 -6.31
C VAL A 176 -10.78 -4.92 -6.89
N SER A 177 -11.44 -5.74 -6.07
CA SER A 177 -11.90 -7.07 -6.48
C SER A 177 -13.07 -7.00 -7.45
N VAL A 178 -13.99 -6.06 -7.25
CA VAL A 178 -15.14 -5.82 -8.13
C VAL A 178 -14.66 -5.34 -9.51
N LEU A 179 -13.74 -4.37 -9.53
CA LEU A 179 -13.13 -3.88 -10.78
C LEU A 179 -12.34 -4.99 -11.48
N ALA A 180 -11.50 -5.75 -10.74
CA ALA A 180 -10.76 -6.87 -11.33
C ALA A 180 -11.68 -7.92 -11.95
N GLY A 181 -12.84 -8.20 -11.34
CA GLY A 181 -13.86 -9.09 -11.90
C GLY A 181 -14.43 -8.62 -13.25
N ALA A 182 -14.51 -7.31 -13.48
CA ALA A 182 -14.98 -6.72 -14.73
C ALA A 182 -13.90 -6.65 -15.82
N LEU A 183 -12.63 -6.93 -15.48
CA LEU A 183 -11.47 -6.76 -16.35
C LEU A 183 -10.80 -8.11 -16.68
N PRO A 184 -11.35 -8.89 -17.63
CA PRO A 184 -10.87 -10.25 -17.91
C PRO A 184 -9.44 -10.32 -18.45
N ASN A 185 -8.90 -9.22 -19.00
CA ASN A 185 -7.54 -9.14 -19.54
C ASN A 185 -6.59 -8.36 -18.61
N LEU A 186 -6.93 -8.21 -17.33
CA LEU A 186 -6.14 -7.46 -16.36
C LEU A 186 -4.78 -8.11 -16.12
N LYS A 187 -3.71 -7.39 -16.47
CA LYS A 187 -2.31 -7.77 -16.32
C LYS A 187 -1.60 -7.01 -15.22
N GLU A 188 -2.06 -5.81 -14.90
CA GLU A 188 -1.39 -4.95 -13.93
C GLU A 188 -2.42 -4.26 -13.03
N VAL A 189 -2.15 -4.29 -11.72
CA VAL A 189 -2.91 -3.55 -10.72
C VAL A 189 -1.93 -2.70 -9.93
N THR A 190 -2.19 -1.40 -9.86
CA THR A 190 -1.54 -0.48 -8.94
C THR A 190 -2.62 0.17 -8.09
N CYS A 191 -2.55 0.03 -6.77
CA CYS A 191 -3.50 0.65 -5.88
C CYS A 191 -2.86 1.10 -4.58
N ALA A 192 -3.58 1.97 -3.88
CA ALA A 192 -3.24 2.37 -2.55
C ALA A 192 -4.41 2.16 -1.58
N CYS A 193 -4.09 1.67 -0.39
CA CYS A 193 -5.02 1.42 0.69
C CYS A 193 -4.50 2.15 1.92
N MET A 194 -5.20 3.18 2.38
CA MET A 194 -4.85 3.82 3.65
C MET A 194 -5.58 3.09 4.77
N MET A 195 -4.88 2.64 5.81
CA MET A 195 -5.57 2.06 6.96
C MET A 195 -6.24 3.15 7.81
N PRO A 196 -7.37 2.86 8.47
CA PRO A 196 -7.90 3.74 9.51
C PRO A 196 -6.89 3.89 10.66
N SER A 197 -6.96 4.99 11.42
CA SER A 197 -6.16 5.16 12.64
C SER A 197 -6.38 4.03 13.65
N ARG A 198 -5.35 3.67 14.45
CA ARG A 198 -5.37 2.56 15.42
C ARG A 198 -6.47 2.66 16.47
N ARG A 199 -6.85 3.89 16.84
CA ARG A 199 -8.01 4.15 17.71
C ARG A 199 -9.33 3.58 17.17
N LEU A 200 -9.41 3.33 15.85
CA LEU A 200 -10.56 2.74 15.16
C LEU A 200 -10.34 1.26 14.85
N LEU A 201 -9.86 0.48 15.82
CA LEU A 201 -9.54 -0.94 15.65
C LEU A 201 -10.65 -1.77 14.96
N PRO A 202 -11.95 -1.61 15.27
CA PRO A 202 -13.01 -2.34 14.55
C PRO A 202 -13.05 -2.04 13.06
N LEU A 203 -12.89 -0.76 12.67
CA LEU A 203 -12.83 -0.36 11.26
C LEU A 203 -11.54 -0.88 10.61
N ARG A 204 -10.41 -0.87 11.32
CA ARG A 204 -9.15 -1.45 10.81
C ARG A 204 -9.30 -2.94 10.52
N LYS A 205 -9.93 -3.70 11.42
CA LYS A 205 -10.22 -5.13 11.19
C LYS A 205 -11.09 -5.34 9.94
N GLU A 206 -12.12 -4.51 9.78
CA GLU A 206 -13.00 -4.55 8.62
C GLU A 206 -12.25 -4.26 7.31
N ILE A 207 -11.51 -3.15 7.22
CA ILE A 207 -10.71 -2.79 6.04
C ILE A 207 -9.63 -3.84 5.74
N ARG A 208 -8.95 -4.37 6.77
CA ARG A 208 -7.97 -5.44 6.63
C ARG A 208 -8.59 -6.71 6.06
N SER A 209 -9.75 -7.12 6.60
CA SER A 209 -10.52 -8.26 6.11
C SER A 209 -11.00 -8.06 4.67
N ALA A 210 -11.48 -6.86 4.34
CA ALA A 210 -11.87 -6.51 2.98
C ALA A 210 -10.69 -6.60 1.99
N LEU A 211 -9.50 -6.15 2.39
CA LEU A 211 -8.29 -6.29 1.58
C LEU A 211 -7.89 -7.76 1.39
N ALA A 212 -7.91 -8.55 2.47
CA ALA A 212 -7.66 -9.99 2.40
C ALA A 212 -8.65 -10.67 1.44
N GLY A 213 -9.95 -10.37 1.58
CA GLY A 213 -11.00 -10.87 0.70
C GLY A 213 -10.81 -10.46 -0.76
N ALA A 214 -10.36 -9.21 -1.01
CA ALA A 214 -10.09 -8.74 -2.36
C ALA A 214 -8.92 -9.46 -3.03
N LEU A 215 -7.85 -9.72 -2.29
CA LEU A 215 -6.69 -10.48 -2.76
C LEU A 215 -6.98 -11.97 -2.94
N GLN A 216 -7.83 -12.54 -2.08
CA GLN A 216 -8.21 -13.94 -2.13
C GLN A 216 -9.19 -14.25 -3.28
N ASN A 217 -10.21 -13.40 -3.46
CA ASN A 217 -11.33 -13.66 -4.35
C ASN A 217 -11.23 -12.93 -5.69
N GLY A 218 -10.28 -12.00 -5.85
CA GLY A 218 -10.08 -11.26 -7.09
C GLY A 218 -9.73 -12.17 -8.28
N SER A 219 -10.35 -11.86 -9.43
CA SER A 219 -10.11 -12.52 -10.71
C SER A 219 -8.79 -12.05 -11.32
N PHE A 220 -7.68 -12.65 -10.90
CA PHE A 220 -6.32 -12.27 -11.28
C PHE A 220 -5.65 -13.29 -12.22
N ASN A 221 -6.44 -13.94 -13.08
CA ASN A 221 -5.96 -15.06 -13.92
C ASN A 221 -4.81 -14.68 -14.87
N HIS A 222 -4.73 -13.40 -15.27
CA HIS A 222 -3.73 -12.88 -16.19
C HIS A 222 -2.80 -11.85 -15.54
N LEU A 223 -2.87 -11.69 -14.21
CA LEU A 223 -2.11 -10.69 -13.50
C LEU A 223 -0.61 -11.00 -13.56
N THR A 224 0.15 -10.08 -14.12
CA THR A 224 1.62 -10.14 -14.28
C THR A 224 2.35 -9.24 -13.29
N ALA A 225 1.74 -8.12 -12.88
CA ALA A 225 2.30 -7.23 -11.88
C ALA A 225 1.25 -6.73 -10.89
N LEU A 226 1.59 -6.76 -9.60
CA LEU A 226 0.78 -6.21 -8.52
C LEU A 226 1.61 -5.20 -7.72
N ASN A 227 1.12 -3.97 -7.60
CA ASN A 227 1.69 -2.94 -6.75
C ASN A 227 0.62 -2.44 -5.79
N ILE A 228 0.83 -2.62 -4.49
CA ILE A 228 -0.07 -2.11 -3.46
C ILE A 228 0.75 -1.31 -2.45
N TYR A 229 0.40 -0.05 -2.29
CA TYR A 229 0.83 0.76 -1.17
C TYR A 229 -0.23 0.66 -0.07
N LEU A 230 0.12 0.14 1.09
CA LEU A 230 -0.75 0.03 2.25
C LEU A 230 -0.20 0.92 3.34
N GLU A 231 -0.77 2.09 3.60
CA GLU A 231 -0.32 2.96 4.70
C GLU A 231 -0.78 2.36 6.03
N ASP A 232 0.12 1.61 6.69
CA ASP A 232 -0.13 0.94 7.95
C ASP A 232 1.04 1.08 8.94
N SER A 233 1.32 2.32 9.35
CA SER A 233 2.36 2.61 10.33
C SER A 233 2.14 1.87 11.65
N TYR A 234 3.24 1.39 12.24
CA TYR A 234 3.26 0.92 13.64
C TYR A 234 3.15 2.12 14.59
N PRO A 235 2.66 1.92 15.83
CA PRO A 235 2.59 2.99 16.82
C PRO A 235 3.96 3.62 17.06
N LEU A 236 4.06 4.94 17.21
CA LEU A 236 5.33 5.59 17.53
C LEU A 236 5.72 5.48 19.02
N ASN A 237 4.78 5.07 19.86
CA ASN A 237 5.02 4.67 21.24
C ASN A 237 5.20 3.14 21.31
N GLU A 238 6.43 2.69 21.52
CA GLU A 238 6.75 1.26 21.54
C GLU A 238 6.26 0.51 22.79
N SER A 239 5.74 1.25 23.79
CA SER A 239 5.01 0.71 24.94
C SER A 239 3.51 0.57 24.68
N PHE A 240 2.99 1.12 23.58
CA PHE A 240 1.59 0.96 23.19
C PHE A 240 1.31 -0.46 22.71
N ASP A 241 0.12 -0.97 23.06
CA ASP A 241 -0.40 -2.25 22.55
C ASP A 241 -0.89 -2.05 21.10
N PRO A 242 -0.21 -2.60 20.08
CA PRO A 242 -0.62 -2.43 18.68
C PRO A 242 -2.03 -2.97 18.37
N GLY A 243 -2.56 -3.83 19.25
CA GLY A 243 -3.81 -4.55 19.08
C GLY A 243 -3.67 -5.78 18.17
N SER A 244 -4.53 -6.76 18.38
CA SER A 244 -4.56 -7.99 17.56
C SER A 244 -5.64 -7.92 16.47
N PHE A 245 -5.26 -8.30 15.24
CA PHE A 245 -6.16 -8.56 14.11
C PHE A 245 -6.66 -10.00 14.05
N CYS A 246 -6.01 -10.93 14.77
CA CYS A 246 -6.37 -12.35 14.80
C CYS A 246 -7.10 -12.69 16.11
N GLU A 247 -8.12 -13.55 16.05
CA GLU A 247 -8.64 -14.20 17.26
C GLU A 247 -7.68 -15.33 17.68
N ASN A 248 -7.80 -15.80 18.93
CA ASN A 248 -6.83 -16.71 19.54
C ASN A 248 -6.51 -17.94 18.67
N ASN A 249 -5.26 -18.05 18.20
CA ASN A 249 -4.73 -19.11 17.34
C ASN A 249 -5.29 -19.16 15.92
N GLU A 250 -6.04 -18.15 15.48
CA GLU A 250 -6.42 -18.02 14.08
C GLU A 250 -5.25 -17.55 13.24
N LYS A 251 -5.22 -18.01 11.98
CA LYS A 251 -4.24 -17.52 11.01
C LYS A 251 -4.68 -16.16 10.50
N ASP A 252 -3.72 -15.29 10.23
CA ASP A 252 -4.01 -13.98 9.64
C ASP A 252 -4.47 -14.11 8.18
N ASP A 253 -5.73 -13.75 7.91
CA ASP A 253 -6.33 -13.85 6.58
C ASP A 253 -5.58 -13.03 5.53
N LEU A 254 -5.05 -11.84 5.89
CA LEU A 254 -4.31 -11.02 4.94
C LEU A 254 -2.99 -11.69 4.55
N SER A 255 -2.28 -12.27 5.51
CA SER A 255 -1.07 -13.06 5.26
C SER A 255 -1.37 -14.25 4.34
N LEU A 256 -2.44 -15.00 4.61
CA LEU A 256 -2.85 -16.10 3.73
C LEU A 256 -3.19 -15.62 2.31
N ALA A 257 -3.85 -14.47 2.19
CA ALA A 257 -4.20 -13.89 0.90
C ALA A 257 -2.96 -13.44 0.11
N VAL A 258 -1.94 -12.87 0.78
CA VAL A 258 -0.63 -12.58 0.15
C VAL A 258 0.03 -13.88 -0.34
N GLY A 259 0.03 -14.93 0.48
CA GLY A 259 0.54 -16.24 0.08
C GLY A 259 -0.18 -16.82 -1.14
N ARG A 260 -1.50 -16.61 -1.28
CA ARG A 260 -2.28 -16.98 -2.47
C ARG A 260 -1.91 -16.15 -3.69
N ILE A 261 -1.71 -14.84 -3.55
CA ILE A 261 -1.29 -13.97 -4.66
C ILE A 261 0.04 -14.45 -5.24
N LEU A 262 1.01 -14.80 -4.39
CA LEU A 262 2.32 -15.30 -4.82
C LEU A 262 2.27 -16.66 -5.53
N GLN A 263 1.13 -17.35 -5.51
CA GLN A 263 0.86 -18.60 -6.25
C GLN A 263 0.26 -18.36 -7.65
N LEU A 264 -0.10 -17.12 -8.00
CA LEU A 264 -0.74 -16.85 -9.29
C LEU A 264 0.17 -17.21 -10.47
N PRO A 265 -0.36 -17.89 -11.51
CA PRO A 265 0.46 -18.54 -12.52
C PRO A 265 1.22 -17.56 -13.43
N ALA A 266 0.62 -16.41 -13.72
CA ALA A 266 1.16 -15.40 -14.62
C ALA A 266 1.94 -14.29 -13.90
N LEU A 267 1.96 -14.30 -12.56
CA LEU A 267 2.49 -13.20 -11.76
C LEU A 267 4.01 -13.21 -11.81
N THR A 268 4.59 -12.11 -12.28
CA THR A 268 6.04 -11.91 -12.41
C THR A 268 6.57 -10.97 -11.34
N LYS A 269 5.77 -9.99 -10.91
CA LYS A 269 6.21 -8.94 -10.01
C LYS A 269 5.17 -8.63 -8.95
N VAL A 270 5.62 -8.55 -7.70
CA VAL A 270 4.81 -8.11 -6.56
C VAL A 270 5.57 -7.05 -5.78
N ASN A 271 4.93 -5.91 -5.55
CA ASN A 271 5.40 -4.85 -4.69
C ASN A 271 4.33 -4.54 -3.64
N LEU A 272 4.61 -4.88 -2.39
CA LEU A 272 3.79 -4.55 -1.22
C LEU A 272 4.58 -3.51 -0.42
N THR A 273 4.12 -2.27 -0.40
CA THR A 273 4.83 -1.11 0.21
C THR A 273 3.97 -0.45 1.29
N GLY A 274 4.57 0.35 2.18
CA GLY A 274 3.83 1.15 3.19
C GLY A 274 3.71 0.55 4.60
N SER A 275 4.49 -0.47 4.95
CA SER A 275 4.54 -1.11 6.29
C SER A 275 3.45 -2.16 6.54
N TRP A 276 3.47 -3.22 5.73
CA TRP A 276 2.57 -4.35 5.84
C TRP A 276 2.76 -5.14 7.14
N ILE A 277 1.71 -5.17 7.97
CA ILE A 277 1.63 -6.07 9.13
C ILE A 277 1.29 -7.47 8.59
N LEU A 278 2.26 -8.39 8.58
CA LEU A 278 2.12 -9.75 8.05
C LEU A 278 2.69 -10.75 9.05
N ALA A 279 2.10 -11.94 9.10
CA ALA A 279 2.62 -13.07 9.85
C ALA A 279 3.54 -13.93 8.95
N PRO A 280 4.39 -14.79 9.53
CA PRO A 280 5.31 -15.64 8.77
C PRO A 280 4.60 -16.51 7.72
N GLU A 281 3.34 -16.85 7.93
CA GLU A 281 2.51 -17.64 7.02
C GLU A 281 2.36 -17.02 5.62
N ALA A 282 2.52 -15.69 5.49
CA ALA A 282 2.43 -15.00 4.20
C ALA A 282 3.38 -15.57 3.14
N LEU A 283 4.54 -16.04 3.59
CA LEU A 283 5.54 -16.73 2.76
C LEU A 283 5.71 -18.20 3.18
N GLY A 284 5.37 -18.53 4.42
CA GLY A 284 5.60 -19.84 5.03
C GLY A 284 4.57 -20.90 4.61
N ALA A 285 3.30 -20.52 4.50
CA ALA A 285 2.20 -21.47 4.30
C ALA A 285 2.11 -22.01 2.87
N ALA A 286 2.60 -21.26 1.88
CA ALA A 286 2.58 -21.66 0.48
C ALA A 286 3.50 -22.86 0.22
N THR A 287 2.95 -23.96 -0.31
CA THR A 287 3.73 -25.14 -0.70
C THR A 287 4.34 -24.99 -2.10
N THR A 288 3.79 -24.11 -2.91
CA THR A 288 4.24 -23.80 -4.28
C THR A 288 4.13 -22.30 -4.51
N PHE A 289 4.82 -21.80 -5.54
CA PHE A 289 4.78 -20.41 -5.97
C PHE A 289 4.49 -20.34 -7.46
N GLY A 290 4.01 -19.19 -7.94
CA GLY A 290 3.74 -18.96 -9.36
C GLY A 290 5.01 -19.19 -10.19
N PRO A 291 4.95 -19.97 -11.29
CA PRO A 291 6.14 -20.38 -12.05
C PRO A 291 6.82 -19.24 -12.81
N ALA A 292 6.15 -18.10 -12.95
CA ALA A 292 6.66 -16.92 -13.63
C ALA A 292 7.17 -15.84 -12.65
N LEU A 293 7.15 -16.09 -11.33
CA LEU A 293 7.52 -15.09 -10.33
C LEU A 293 9.00 -14.73 -10.45
N GLU A 294 9.31 -13.45 -10.67
CA GLU A 294 10.67 -12.93 -10.85
C GLU A 294 11.07 -11.98 -9.72
N SER A 295 10.15 -11.16 -9.21
CA SER A 295 10.46 -10.11 -8.24
C SER A 295 9.40 -10.01 -7.15
N VAL A 296 9.83 -10.04 -5.90
CA VAL A 296 8.98 -9.80 -4.72
C VAL A 296 9.60 -8.68 -3.88
N LYS A 297 8.86 -7.61 -3.62
CA LYS A 297 9.23 -6.57 -2.65
C LYS A 297 8.12 -6.46 -1.60
N ILE A 298 8.51 -6.50 -0.33
CA ILE A 298 7.60 -6.33 0.81
C ILE A 298 8.25 -5.35 1.79
N GLU A 299 7.60 -4.22 2.05
CA GLU A 299 7.91 -3.34 3.17
C GLU A 299 6.97 -3.73 4.32
N GLY A 300 7.50 -4.43 5.31
CA GLY A 300 6.81 -4.91 6.49
C GLY A 300 6.81 -3.92 7.65
N SER A 301 5.82 -4.08 8.53
CA SER A 301 5.70 -3.35 9.78
C SER A 301 6.56 -3.96 10.89
N GLY A 302 6.95 -3.17 11.88
CA GLY A 302 7.64 -3.62 13.10
C GLY A 302 6.75 -4.41 14.07
N VAL A 303 5.49 -4.67 13.71
CA VAL A 303 4.51 -5.41 14.52
C VAL A 303 3.90 -6.57 13.73
N THR A 304 3.41 -7.58 14.43
CA THR A 304 2.75 -8.76 13.88
C THR A 304 1.22 -8.65 13.92
N PRO A 305 0.49 -9.48 13.14
CA PRO A 305 -0.97 -9.45 13.16
C PRO A 305 -1.62 -9.77 14.50
N ASP A 306 -0.94 -10.51 15.38
CA ASP A 306 -1.39 -10.83 16.73
C ASP A 306 -0.99 -9.78 17.79
N GLY A 307 -0.46 -8.63 17.36
CA GLY A 307 -0.17 -7.48 18.23
C GLY A 307 1.19 -7.53 18.94
N ARG A 308 2.09 -8.42 18.54
CA ARG A 308 3.46 -8.45 19.10
C ARG A 308 4.39 -7.54 18.30
N TRP A 309 5.43 -7.05 18.97
CA TRP A 309 6.51 -6.33 18.32
C TRP A 309 7.55 -7.31 17.78
N LEU A 310 8.17 -6.95 16.65
CA LEU A 310 9.31 -7.67 16.07
C LEU A 310 10.64 -7.33 16.75
N SER A 311 10.63 -6.34 17.64
CA SER A 311 11.77 -5.90 18.43
C SER A 311 11.45 -5.85 19.93
N THR A 312 12.50 -5.90 20.72
CA THR A 312 12.57 -5.91 22.18
C THR A 312 13.66 -4.94 22.63
N GLY A 313 13.71 -4.62 23.91
CA GLY A 313 14.66 -3.67 24.47
C GLY A 313 14.41 -3.41 25.95
N ASN A 314 15.08 -2.39 26.48
CA ASN A 314 14.91 -1.94 27.85
C ASN A 314 14.13 -0.62 27.87
N GLU A 315 12.90 -0.64 28.37
CA GLU A 315 12.02 0.53 28.42
C GLU A 315 12.65 1.69 29.23
N ASP A 316 13.47 1.38 30.25
CA ASP A 316 14.17 2.38 31.07
C ASP A 316 15.25 3.17 30.30
N GLU A 317 15.66 2.67 29.13
CA GLU A 317 16.65 3.31 28.23
C GLU A 317 15.99 4.07 27.07
N GLY A 318 14.67 4.18 27.07
CA GLY A 318 13.94 4.79 25.98
C GLY A 318 14.11 6.30 25.87
N ASP A 319 14.04 6.78 24.63
CA ASP A 319 14.00 8.20 24.32
C ASP A 319 12.53 8.66 24.25
N LEU A 320 12.09 9.40 25.27
CA LEU A 320 10.77 10.04 25.32
C LEU A 320 10.85 11.42 24.64
N ASP A 321 10.02 11.63 23.63
CA ASP A 321 9.77 12.96 23.08
C ASP A 321 8.59 13.61 23.86
N GLU A 322 8.91 14.40 24.88
CA GLU A 322 7.94 14.99 25.82
C GLU A 322 7.36 16.36 25.37
N ASP A 323 7.68 16.85 24.17
CA ASP A 323 7.25 18.19 23.73
C ASP A 323 5.78 18.20 23.25
N LEU A 324 4.81 18.14 24.17
CA LEU A 324 3.39 18.34 23.86
C LEU A 324 2.73 19.38 24.78
N PRO A 325 2.39 20.59 24.29
CA PRO A 325 1.57 21.52 25.04
C PRO A 325 0.13 20.98 25.17
N ASP A 326 -0.39 20.96 26.40
CA ASP A 326 -1.81 20.71 26.64
C ASP A 326 -2.63 21.84 26.01
N THR A 327 -3.57 21.47 25.12
CA THR A 327 -4.42 22.44 24.46
C THR A 327 -5.84 22.36 25.00
N ASP A 328 -6.14 23.25 25.96
CA ASP A 328 -7.49 23.43 26.53
C ASP A 328 -8.43 24.05 25.48
N SER A 329 -9.09 23.20 24.69
CA SER A 329 -10.11 23.63 23.72
C SER A 329 -11.51 23.40 24.28
N GLU A 330 -12.30 24.45 24.46
CA GLU A 330 -13.74 24.35 24.79
C GLU A 330 -14.62 23.92 23.59
N ALA A 331 -14.02 23.44 22.50
CA ALA A 331 -14.74 23.01 21.31
C ALA A 331 -15.43 21.65 21.50
N SER A 332 -16.56 21.46 20.83
CA SER A 332 -17.22 20.15 20.78
C SER A 332 -16.45 19.18 19.88
N GLU A 333 -16.16 18.00 20.41
CA GLU A 333 -15.52 16.90 19.69
C GLU A 333 -16.29 16.52 18.42
N ALA A 334 -15.56 16.15 17.36
CA ALA A 334 -16.13 15.75 16.10
C ALA A 334 -17.00 14.48 16.21
N ALA A 335 -18.32 14.62 16.08
CA ALA A 335 -19.22 13.49 15.97
C ALA A 335 -19.37 13.04 14.50
N PHE A 336 -19.32 11.72 14.27
CA PHE A 336 -19.35 11.12 12.92
C PHE A 336 -20.60 11.43 12.09
N ASP A 337 -21.73 11.74 12.73
CA ASP A 337 -23.00 12.06 12.06
C ASP A 337 -23.59 13.37 12.61
N SER A 338 -22.74 14.39 12.82
CA SER A 338 -23.18 15.72 13.25
C SER A 338 -24.01 16.44 12.17
N GLU A 339 -25.05 17.16 12.61
CA GLU A 339 -25.86 18.01 11.72
C GLU A 339 -25.06 19.18 11.12
N ASP A 340 -25.59 19.75 10.05
CA ASP A 340 -25.05 20.96 9.40
C ASP A 340 -24.95 22.10 10.42
N SER A 341 -23.75 22.65 10.58
CA SER A 341 -23.53 23.79 11.47
C SER A 341 -22.50 24.74 10.90
N ASP A 342 -22.62 26.01 11.28
CA ASP A 342 -21.61 27.03 10.99
C ASP A 342 -20.39 26.92 11.93
N THR A 343 -20.54 26.19 13.04
CA THR A 343 -19.46 25.87 13.99
C THR A 343 -18.69 24.66 13.50
N SER A 344 -17.37 24.79 13.42
CA SER A 344 -16.50 23.67 13.06
C SER A 344 -16.44 22.65 14.19
N ASP A 345 -16.55 21.38 13.83
CA ASP A 345 -16.06 20.30 14.67
C ASP A 345 -14.56 20.47 14.87
N PHE A 346 -14.06 19.96 15.98
CA PHE A 346 -12.65 19.99 16.35
C PHE A 346 -12.13 18.55 16.45
N VAL A 347 -10.91 18.35 15.98
CA VAL A 347 -10.14 17.15 16.28
C VAL A 347 -9.32 17.45 17.51
N PRO A 348 -9.54 16.74 18.63
CA PRO A 348 -8.76 16.98 19.82
C PRO A 348 -7.27 16.76 19.52
N GLU A 349 -6.52 17.84 19.67
CA GLU A 349 -5.08 17.87 19.42
C GLU A 349 -4.41 16.86 20.34
N HIS A 350 -3.64 15.94 19.76
CA HIS A 350 -2.94 14.85 20.45
C HIS A 350 -3.79 13.75 21.07
N GLU A 351 -5.05 13.95 21.47
CA GLU A 351 -5.85 12.85 22.07
C GLU A 351 -6.02 11.68 21.09
N TRP A 352 -6.37 11.96 19.82
CA TRP A 352 -6.49 10.91 18.81
C TRP A 352 -5.14 10.24 18.49
N GLU A 353 -4.03 10.98 18.61
CA GLU A 353 -2.67 10.44 18.42
C GLU A 353 -2.28 9.57 19.63
N LYS A 354 -2.63 9.97 20.86
CA LYS A 354 -2.44 9.19 22.10
C LYS A 354 -3.26 7.89 22.06
N GLU A 355 -4.53 7.96 21.65
CA GLU A 355 -5.37 6.78 21.46
C GLU A 355 -4.88 5.85 20.34
N ALA A 356 -4.15 6.39 19.35
CA ALA A 356 -3.53 5.62 18.28
C ALA A 356 -2.16 5.03 18.67
N GLY A 357 -1.58 5.46 19.79
CA GLY A 357 -0.24 5.08 20.21
C GLY A 357 0.86 5.84 19.48
N ASP A 358 0.56 6.97 18.85
CA ASP A 358 1.52 7.81 18.14
C ASP A 358 2.11 8.91 19.04
N LYS A 359 1.49 9.16 20.21
CA LYS A 359 1.96 10.12 21.21
C LYS A 359 1.87 9.60 22.67
N PRO A 360 2.84 9.91 23.54
CA PRO A 360 4.16 10.48 23.20
C PRO A 360 4.92 9.52 22.29
N GLN A 361 5.84 10.04 21.46
CA GLN A 361 6.76 9.15 20.75
C GLN A 361 7.74 8.59 21.77
N PHE A 362 7.88 7.27 21.78
CA PHE A 362 8.71 6.61 22.78
C PHE A 362 9.35 5.38 22.18
N SER A 363 10.65 5.48 21.92
CA SER A 363 11.43 4.43 21.29
C SER A 363 12.46 3.84 22.26
N TRP A 364 12.42 2.53 22.45
CA TRP A 364 13.29 1.78 23.35
C TRP A 364 13.61 0.34 22.87
N ARG A 365 12.95 -0.15 21.81
CA ARG A 365 13.10 -1.51 21.28
C ARG A 365 14.25 -1.64 20.28
N THR A 366 15.47 -1.58 20.79
CA THR A 366 16.71 -1.52 19.99
C THR A 366 17.23 -2.88 19.48
N ARG A 367 16.57 -3.99 19.83
CA ARG A 367 17.02 -5.36 19.49
C ARG A 367 15.91 -6.15 18.79
N PRO A 368 16.18 -6.89 17.71
CA PRO A 368 15.18 -7.80 17.15
C PRO A 368 14.77 -8.89 18.16
N ASP A 369 13.49 -9.23 18.22
CA ASP A 369 13.00 -10.30 19.10
C ASP A 369 13.36 -11.68 18.55
N ASP A 370 14.14 -12.44 19.32
CA ASP A 370 14.69 -13.72 18.87
C ASP A 370 13.63 -14.79 18.53
N ALA A 371 12.41 -14.70 19.06
CA ALA A 371 11.35 -15.64 18.73
C ALA A 371 10.50 -15.15 17.55
N VAL A 372 10.04 -13.90 17.60
CA VAL A 372 9.09 -13.36 16.63
C VAL A 372 9.80 -12.97 15.32
N PHE A 373 10.92 -12.26 15.41
CA PHE A 373 11.67 -11.81 14.24
C PHE A 373 12.27 -12.97 13.46
N THR A 374 12.87 -13.93 14.18
CA THR A 374 13.48 -15.14 13.60
C THR A 374 12.47 -15.96 12.82
N ALA A 375 11.23 -16.09 13.31
CA ALA A 375 10.18 -16.80 12.59
C ALA A 375 9.88 -16.16 11.23
N HIS A 376 9.94 -14.82 11.12
CA HIS A 376 9.77 -14.11 9.84
C HIS A 376 10.96 -14.36 8.90
N LEU A 377 12.18 -14.17 9.39
CA LEU A 377 13.40 -14.41 8.61
C LEU A 377 13.48 -15.85 8.09
N ALA A 378 13.25 -16.83 8.97
CA ALA A 378 13.28 -18.24 8.61
C ALA A 378 12.17 -18.58 7.60
N SER A 379 11.00 -17.95 7.71
CA SER A 379 9.94 -18.13 6.71
C SER A 379 10.34 -17.61 5.33
N ILE A 380 10.98 -16.44 5.26
CA ILE A 380 11.49 -15.86 4.01
C ILE A 380 12.56 -16.77 3.38
N ALA A 381 13.55 -17.20 4.17
CA ALA A 381 14.63 -18.09 3.71
C ALA A 381 14.05 -19.39 3.11
N ARG A 382 13.13 -20.05 3.83
CA ARG A 382 12.45 -21.26 3.35
C ARG A 382 11.52 -21.01 2.16
N ALA A 383 10.93 -19.83 2.05
CA ALA A 383 10.08 -19.48 0.91
C ALA A 383 10.91 -19.37 -0.38
N VAL A 384 12.04 -18.68 -0.36
CA VAL A 384 12.92 -18.52 -1.53
C VAL A 384 13.34 -19.88 -2.11
N ARG A 385 13.62 -20.87 -1.26
CA ARG A 385 13.96 -22.23 -1.71
C ARG A 385 12.84 -22.95 -2.46
N ARG A 386 11.58 -22.59 -2.18
CA ARG A 386 10.38 -23.14 -2.82
C ARG A 386 9.92 -22.29 -4.01
N MET A 387 10.43 -21.07 -4.14
CA MET A 387 10.13 -20.18 -5.26
C MET A 387 10.71 -20.73 -6.58
N PRO A 388 10.14 -20.34 -7.73
CA PRO A 388 10.59 -20.85 -9.03
C PRO A 388 12.01 -20.40 -9.36
N ALA A 389 12.65 -21.12 -10.27
CA ALA A 389 13.95 -20.73 -10.82
C ALA A 389 13.94 -19.40 -11.58
N SER A 390 12.75 -18.87 -11.92
CA SER A 390 12.58 -17.53 -12.49
C SER A 390 12.81 -16.41 -11.47
N LEU A 391 12.75 -16.70 -10.16
CA LEU A 391 12.95 -15.69 -9.13
C LEU A 391 14.34 -15.04 -9.31
N ARG A 392 14.36 -13.73 -9.52
CA ARG A 392 15.56 -12.90 -9.65
C ARG A 392 15.88 -12.20 -8.35
N THR A 393 14.87 -11.61 -7.71
CA THR A 393 15.03 -10.75 -6.55
C THR A 393 13.91 -10.93 -5.53
N LEU A 394 14.25 -10.97 -4.25
CA LEU A 394 13.30 -10.78 -3.16
C LEU A 394 13.84 -9.74 -2.20
N THR A 395 13.01 -8.77 -1.81
CA THR A 395 13.35 -7.76 -0.80
C THR A 395 12.28 -7.78 0.27
N TRP A 396 12.69 -7.93 1.52
CA TRP A 396 11.88 -7.65 2.69
C TRP A 396 12.56 -6.54 3.49
N GLU A 397 11.91 -5.39 3.54
CA GLU A 397 12.31 -4.24 4.33
C GLU A 397 11.39 -4.19 5.54
N VAL A 398 11.91 -4.11 6.75
CA VAL A 398 11.10 -4.01 7.96
C VAL A 398 11.50 -2.77 8.73
N GLN A 399 10.52 -1.89 8.94
CA GLN A 399 10.73 -0.70 9.73
C GLN A 399 10.74 -1.09 11.21
N LEU A 400 11.93 -1.00 11.80
CA LEU A 400 12.17 -1.14 13.22
C LEU A 400 12.76 0.19 13.72
N VAL A 401 12.77 0.39 15.03
CA VAL A 401 13.41 1.54 15.66
C VAL A 401 14.70 1.06 16.32
N PRO A 402 15.81 1.82 16.27
CA PRO A 402 15.96 3.14 15.66
C PRO A 402 16.08 3.12 14.14
N ALA A 403 16.16 1.95 13.49
CA ALA A 403 16.40 1.91 12.06
C ALA A 403 15.81 0.70 11.34
N THR A 404 15.65 0.85 10.03
CA THR A 404 15.14 -0.20 9.14
C THR A 404 16.12 -1.37 9.02
N PHE A 405 15.58 -2.58 8.99
CA PHE A 405 16.31 -3.81 8.67
C PHE A 405 15.94 -4.29 7.26
N TYR A 406 16.94 -4.59 6.44
CA TYR A 406 16.77 -5.03 5.07
C TYR A 406 17.21 -6.48 4.91
N VAL A 407 16.38 -7.26 4.24
CA VAL A 407 16.67 -8.61 3.76
C VAL A 407 16.52 -8.61 2.26
N GLU A 408 17.62 -8.86 1.56
CA GLU A 408 17.62 -8.93 0.09
C GLU A 408 18.19 -10.26 -0.37
N TYR A 409 17.50 -10.89 -1.32
CA TYR A 409 17.96 -12.05 -2.05
C TYR A 409 18.16 -11.69 -3.52
N TYR A 410 19.27 -12.17 -4.09
CA TYR A 410 19.58 -12.07 -5.51
C TYR A 410 19.98 -13.44 -6.05
N ALA A 411 19.26 -13.91 -7.07
CA ALA A 411 19.60 -15.13 -7.78
C ALA A 411 20.94 -15.01 -8.53
N PRO A 412 21.57 -16.13 -8.95
CA PRO A 412 22.76 -16.09 -9.79
C PRO A 412 22.61 -15.17 -11.01
N GLY A 413 23.55 -14.24 -11.17
CA GLY A 413 23.60 -13.26 -12.25
C GLY A 413 22.61 -12.10 -12.13
N ALA A 414 21.73 -12.09 -11.12
CA ALA A 414 20.89 -10.92 -10.85
C ALA A 414 21.73 -9.77 -10.29
N GLU A 415 21.43 -8.55 -10.70
CA GLU A 415 22.18 -7.36 -10.28
C GLU A 415 21.64 -6.82 -8.95
N SER A 416 22.54 -6.65 -7.97
CA SER A 416 22.22 -5.89 -6.75
C SER A 416 22.41 -4.39 -6.96
N LYS A 417 21.30 -3.64 -6.94
CA LYS A 417 21.35 -2.17 -6.99
C LYS A 417 21.92 -1.58 -5.70
N SER A 418 21.59 -2.17 -4.56
CA SER A 418 22.07 -1.73 -3.25
C SER A 418 23.60 -1.87 -3.15
N ALA A 419 24.17 -2.98 -3.66
CA ALA A 419 25.62 -3.19 -3.65
C ALA A 419 26.38 -2.21 -4.56
N ARG A 420 25.80 -1.74 -5.66
CA ARG A 420 26.44 -0.77 -6.56
C ARG A 420 26.69 0.58 -5.89
N THR A 421 25.77 1.00 -5.03
CA THR A 421 25.85 2.25 -4.28
C THR A 421 26.36 2.04 -2.85
N GLY A 422 26.57 0.80 -2.46
CA GLY A 422 26.95 0.39 -1.12
C GLY A 422 28.42 0.64 -0.79
N ALA A 423 28.81 0.23 0.41
CA ALA A 423 30.19 0.34 0.86
C ALA A 423 31.14 -0.54 0.02
N PRO A 424 32.45 -0.21 -0.06
CA PRO A 424 33.39 -0.94 -0.93
C PRO A 424 33.41 -2.46 -0.72
N HIS A 425 33.23 -2.93 0.51
CA HIS A 425 33.22 -4.35 0.85
C HIS A 425 31.92 -5.05 0.42
N GLN A 426 30.78 -4.35 0.40
CA GLN A 426 29.52 -4.89 -0.13
C GLN A 426 29.63 -5.07 -1.65
N LYS A 427 30.22 -4.09 -2.33
CA LYS A 427 30.52 -4.16 -3.76
C LYS A 427 31.49 -5.32 -4.07
N ALA A 428 32.55 -5.50 -3.26
CA ALA A 428 33.48 -6.60 -3.44
C ALA A 428 32.79 -7.97 -3.29
N PHE A 429 31.93 -8.13 -2.28
CA PHE A 429 31.13 -9.34 -2.09
C PHE A 429 30.22 -9.62 -3.31
N GLU A 430 29.55 -8.59 -3.84
CA GLU A 430 28.72 -8.72 -5.05
C GLU A 430 29.52 -9.18 -6.27
N GLU A 431 30.69 -8.56 -6.51
CA GLU A 431 31.54 -8.86 -7.66
C GLU A 431 32.12 -10.28 -7.60
N GLU A 432 32.55 -10.73 -6.42
CA GLU A 432 33.10 -12.08 -6.20
C GLU A 432 32.02 -13.17 -6.34
N ASN A 433 30.79 -12.88 -5.93
CA ASN A 433 29.75 -13.89 -5.76
C ASN A 433 28.60 -13.79 -6.78
N VAL A 434 28.76 -13.01 -7.84
CA VAL A 434 27.70 -12.77 -8.86
C VAL A 434 27.13 -14.06 -9.47
N GLY A 435 27.93 -15.13 -9.56
CA GLY A 435 27.52 -16.43 -10.09
C GLY A 435 26.71 -17.30 -9.11
N ARG A 436 26.45 -16.84 -7.89
CA ARG A 436 25.81 -17.61 -6.82
C ARG A 436 24.57 -16.88 -6.27
N PRO A 437 23.65 -17.61 -5.62
CA PRO A 437 22.58 -16.97 -4.85
C PRO A 437 23.21 -16.18 -3.69
N ARG A 438 22.76 -14.95 -3.50
CA ARG A 438 23.32 -14.01 -2.50
C ARG A 438 22.21 -13.46 -1.63
N TRP A 439 22.50 -13.36 -0.34
CA TRP A 439 21.66 -12.78 0.68
C TRP A 439 22.36 -11.59 1.30
N TYR A 440 21.65 -10.49 1.47
CA TYR A 440 22.11 -9.31 2.20
C TYR A 440 21.18 -9.10 3.39
N LEU A 441 21.75 -9.13 4.59
CA LEU A 441 21.07 -8.76 5.83
C LEU A 441 21.73 -7.48 6.35
N VAL A 442 21.03 -6.36 6.19
CA VAL A 442 21.56 -5.02 6.48
C VAL A 442 20.73 -4.39 7.58
N ALA A 443 21.34 -4.18 8.73
CA ALA A 443 20.81 -3.41 9.83
C ALA A 443 21.40 -2.00 9.77
N VAL A 444 20.56 -0.97 9.60
CA VAL A 444 21.00 0.43 9.69
C VAL A 444 21.39 0.76 11.15
N GLN A 445 22.16 1.82 11.40
CA GLN A 445 22.74 2.13 12.71
C GLN A 445 21.74 2.07 13.89
N GLY A 446 22.23 1.71 15.08
CA GLY A 446 21.48 1.80 16.34
C GLY A 446 20.83 0.50 16.84
N PHE A 447 20.95 -0.61 16.11
CA PHE A 447 20.64 -1.92 16.66
C PHE A 447 21.66 -2.37 17.71
N ASP A 448 21.21 -3.24 18.62
CA ASP A 448 22.06 -3.96 19.57
C ASP A 448 23.26 -4.62 18.85
N ALA A 449 24.48 -4.20 19.21
CA ALA A 449 25.72 -4.69 18.64
C ALA A 449 26.02 -6.15 19.01
N GLU A 450 25.36 -6.69 20.04
CA GLU A 450 25.47 -8.08 20.47
C GLU A 450 24.50 -9.01 19.74
N TRP A 451 23.46 -8.46 19.11
CA TRP A 451 22.52 -9.28 18.35
C TRP A 451 23.22 -9.99 17.19
N ARG A 452 22.81 -11.25 16.95
CA ARG A 452 23.34 -12.10 15.88
C ARG A 452 22.17 -12.72 15.15
N VAL A 453 22.31 -12.86 13.84
CA VAL A 453 21.36 -13.64 13.04
C VAL A 453 21.39 -15.08 13.55
N PRO A 454 20.24 -15.66 13.92
CA PRO A 454 20.20 -17.04 14.41
C PRO A 454 20.75 -18.02 13.39
N ALA A 455 21.52 -19.01 13.87
CA ALA A 455 22.16 -20.01 13.03
C ALA A 455 21.18 -20.71 12.10
N GLU A 456 19.97 -21.05 12.58
CA GLU A 456 18.94 -21.69 11.76
C GLU A 456 18.46 -20.85 10.55
N VAL A 457 18.58 -19.53 10.63
CA VAL A 457 18.26 -18.63 9.51
C VAL A 457 19.41 -18.63 8.51
N VAL A 458 20.65 -18.53 9.00
CA VAL A 458 21.85 -18.59 8.16
C VAL A 458 21.92 -19.92 7.42
N ASP A 459 21.76 -21.03 8.15
CA ASP A 459 21.70 -22.38 7.60
C ASP A 459 20.65 -22.49 6.49
N ALA A 460 19.45 -21.94 6.71
CA ALA A 460 18.37 -21.97 5.73
C ALA A 460 18.65 -21.09 4.49
N MET A 461 19.44 -20.03 4.61
CA MET A 461 19.83 -19.15 3.50
C MET A 461 21.00 -19.70 2.69
N GLU A 462 21.93 -20.39 3.35
CA GLU A 462 23.10 -21.02 2.73
C GLU A 462 22.80 -22.41 2.16
N GLU A 463 21.68 -23.01 2.57
CA GLU A 463 21.17 -24.21 1.95
C GLU A 463 21.03 -24.03 0.44
N ASP A 464 21.45 -25.04 -0.33
CA ASP A 464 21.52 -25.00 -1.80
C ASP A 464 22.56 -24.01 -2.38
N GLY A 465 23.53 -23.57 -1.56
CA GLY A 465 24.74 -22.87 -2.00
C GLY A 465 24.65 -21.34 -1.98
N GLY A 466 23.63 -20.80 -1.29
CA GLY A 466 23.51 -19.38 -1.01
C GLY A 466 24.69 -18.85 -0.19
N LEU A 467 24.89 -17.53 -0.22
CA LEU A 467 25.91 -16.84 0.56
C LEU A 467 25.30 -15.67 1.29
N VAL A 468 25.59 -15.55 2.58
CA VAL A 468 25.07 -14.47 3.43
C VAL A 468 26.11 -13.39 3.62
N TYR A 469 25.74 -12.16 3.27
CA TYR A 469 26.46 -10.96 3.63
C TYR A 469 25.71 -10.25 4.75
N LEU A 470 26.40 -10.06 5.88
CA LEU A 470 25.89 -9.35 7.05
C LEU A 470 26.53 -7.96 7.13
N ASP A 471 25.70 -6.93 7.20
CA ASP A 471 26.11 -5.56 7.49
C ASP A 471 25.33 -5.04 8.69
N GLY A 472 26.04 -4.79 9.78
CA GLY A 472 25.42 -4.42 11.04
C GLY A 472 26.45 -4.07 12.11
N PRO A 473 26.00 -3.59 13.28
CA PRO A 473 26.85 -3.01 14.32
C PRO A 473 27.94 -3.98 14.83
N ALA A 474 27.73 -5.29 14.71
CA ALA A 474 28.71 -6.32 15.08
C ALA A 474 30.03 -6.25 14.28
N ARG A 475 30.10 -5.55 13.13
CA ARG A 475 31.36 -5.35 12.41
C ARG A 475 32.38 -4.46 13.13
N PHE A 476 31.97 -3.74 14.18
CA PHE A 476 32.87 -2.87 14.92
C PHE A 476 33.51 -3.51 16.17
N ALA A 477 33.16 -4.76 16.51
CA ALA A 477 33.66 -5.42 17.72
C ALA A 477 34.85 -6.38 17.49
N SER A 478 35.45 -6.45 16.30
CA SER A 478 36.63 -7.31 16.06
C SER A 478 37.72 -6.68 15.19
N VAL A 479 38.24 -5.51 15.59
CA VAL A 479 39.62 -5.12 15.20
C VAL A 479 40.35 -4.54 16.40
N GLY A 480 40.69 -5.42 17.34
CA GLY A 480 41.82 -5.25 18.24
C GLY A 480 43.01 -6.03 17.71
N ASN A 481 43.89 -5.36 16.97
CA ASN A 481 45.28 -5.73 16.64
C ASN A 481 45.61 -7.20 16.33
N GLY A 482 45.72 -7.54 15.03
CA GLY A 482 46.49 -8.69 14.57
C GLY A 482 46.14 -9.08 13.14
N GLY A 483 47.06 -8.85 12.20
CA GLY A 483 46.80 -9.03 10.77
C GLY A 483 46.43 -10.47 10.36
N GLY A 484 45.48 -10.54 9.44
CA GLY A 484 45.08 -11.75 8.72
C GLY A 484 43.66 -11.58 8.19
N LEU A 485 43.51 -11.47 6.88
CA LEU A 485 42.23 -11.71 6.21
C LEU A 485 41.93 -13.21 6.37
N GLU A 486 41.31 -13.58 7.49
CA GLU A 486 40.58 -14.84 7.58
C GLU A 486 39.19 -14.62 6.99
N GLU A 487 38.88 -15.41 5.95
CA GLU A 487 37.50 -15.76 5.62
C GLU A 487 36.82 -16.24 6.91
N VAL A 488 35.98 -15.40 7.48
CA VAL A 488 34.96 -15.89 8.42
C VAL A 488 33.93 -16.60 7.55
N ARG A 489 34.17 -17.88 7.29
CA ARG A 489 33.06 -18.82 7.10
C ARG A 489 32.35 -18.87 8.45
N LEU A 490 31.10 -18.44 8.47
CA LEU A 490 30.19 -18.72 9.58
C LEU A 490 30.04 -20.24 9.74
#